data_AF-A0A5E7Z2B6-F1
#
_entry.id   AF-A0A5E7Z2B6-F1
#
_cell.length_a   1.000
_cell.length_b   1.000
_cell.length_c   1.000
_cell.angle_alpha   90.00
_cell.angle_beta   90.00
_cell.angle_gamma   90.00
#
_symmetry.space_group_name_H-M   'P 1'
#
loop_
_entity.id
_entity.type
_entity.pdbx_description
1 polymer ?
#
loop_
_entity_poly.entity_id
_entity_poly.type
_entity_poly.pdbx_seq_one_letter_code
_entity_poly.pdbx_strand_id
1 'polypeptide(L)'
;MSRFPRPPHPDRTVSHGERRAVVGWTHNDLPRGIDLCIESAASQAGLENDRIARDHFALTHNQALLLARYLLQSTGQRLEEPSRGLLRRLFRRV
;
A
#
# COMPACT_ATOMS: atom_id res chain seq x y z
N MET A 1 19.87 -38.41 -13.69
CA MET A 1 19.56 -37.01 -14.07
C MET A 1 18.11 -36.72 -13.70
N SER A 2 17.87 -36.12 -12.54
CA SER A 2 16.50 -35.84 -12.05
C SER A 2 16.06 -34.45 -12.50
N ARG A 3 15.00 -34.38 -13.31
CA ARG A 3 14.32 -33.11 -13.64
C ARG A 3 13.38 -32.77 -12.49
N PHE A 4 13.64 -31.66 -11.81
CA PHE A 4 12.64 -31.04 -10.96
C PHE A 4 11.50 -30.49 -11.83
N PRO A 5 10.22 -30.69 -11.46
CA PRO A 5 9.13 -29.98 -12.11
C PRO A 5 9.31 -28.48 -11.86
N ARG A 6 9.10 -27.67 -12.90
CA ARG A 6 9.02 -26.21 -12.73
C ARG A 6 7.91 -25.92 -11.72
N PRO A 7 8.11 -24.99 -10.76
CA PRO A 7 7.00 -24.49 -9.98
C PRO A 7 5.93 -23.95 -10.95
N PRO A 8 4.63 -24.14 -10.64
CA PRO A 8 3.57 -23.57 -11.46
C PRO A 8 3.85 -22.08 -11.60
N HIS A 9 3.94 -21.62 -12.85
CA HIS A 9 3.97 -20.20 -13.13
C HIS A 9 2.70 -19.64 -12.50
N PRO A 10 2.75 -18.66 -11.57
CA PRO A 10 1.53 -18.03 -11.14
C PRO A 10 0.91 -17.48 -12.42
N ASP A 11 -0.26 -18.00 -12.74
CA ASP A 11 -1.14 -17.53 -13.78
C ASP A 11 -1.64 -16.15 -13.32
N ARG A 12 -0.71 -15.21 -13.26
CA ARG A 12 -1.02 -13.80 -13.20
C ARG A 12 -1.45 -13.49 -14.61
N THR A 13 -2.73 -13.73 -14.88
CA THR A 13 -3.51 -12.76 -15.64
C THR A 13 -3.31 -11.43 -14.93
N VAL A 14 -2.22 -10.74 -15.27
CA VAL A 14 -2.09 -9.32 -14.99
C VAL A 14 -3.15 -8.72 -15.90
N SER A 15 -4.38 -8.63 -15.38
CA SER A 15 -5.48 -7.96 -16.05
C SER A 15 -5.01 -6.54 -16.28
N HIS A 16 -4.51 -6.27 -17.48
CA HIS A 16 -4.33 -4.91 -17.94
C HIS A 16 -5.72 -4.26 -17.95
N GLY A 17 -5.99 -3.41 -16.96
CA GLY A 17 -6.92 -2.30 -17.14
C GLY A 17 -8.22 -2.30 -16.34
N GLU A 18 -8.40 -3.10 -15.30
CA GLU A 18 -9.52 -2.84 -14.39
C GLU A 18 -9.10 -1.72 -13.42
N ARG A 19 -9.47 -0.47 -13.75
CA ARG A 19 -9.24 0.69 -12.88
C ARG A 19 -10.05 0.49 -11.60
N ARG A 20 -9.36 0.42 -10.46
CA ARG A 20 -9.98 0.39 -9.14
C ARG A 20 -9.72 1.70 -8.44
N ALA A 21 -10.74 2.23 -7.78
CA ALA A 21 -10.59 3.38 -6.91
C ALA A 21 -9.98 2.90 -5.59
N VAL A 22 -8.93 3.57 -5.13
CA VAL A 22 -8.42 3.39 -3.76
C VAL A 22 -9.43 4.04 -2.80
N VAL A 23 -9.91 3.26 -1.84
CA VAL A 23 -10.93 3.70 -0.86
C VAL A 23 -10.40 3.74 0.56
N GLY A 24 -9.28 3.06 0.82
CA GLY A 24 -8.67 2.99 2.14
C GLY A 24 -7.22 2.53 2.05
N TRP A 25 -6.50 2.76 3.14
CA TRP A 25 -5.16 2.21 3.34
C TRP A 25 -4.87 2.09 4.84
N THR A 26 -4.08 1.09 5.20
CA THR A 26 -3.55 0.91 6.56
C THR A 26 -2.07 0.56 6.49
N HIS A 27 -1.34 0.72 7.58
CA HIS A 27 0.03 0.25 7.68
C HIS A 27 0.28 -0.48 8.99
N ASN A 28 1.19 -1.45 8.95
CA ASN A 28 1.75 -2.10 10.13
C ASN A 28 3.27 -1.94 10.11
N ASP A 29 3.85 -1.65 11.26
CA ASP A 29 5.30 -1.59 11.41
C ASP A 29 5.90 -3.00 11.34
N LEU A 30 7.01 -3.13 10.62
CA LEU A 30 7.85 -4.31 10.58
C LEU A 30 9.23 -3.96 11.16
N PRO A 31 9.99 -4.95 11.68
CA PRO A 31 11.31 -4.67 12.30
C PRO A 31 12.30 -3.90 11.42
N ARG A 32 12.14 -3.94 10.09
CA ARG A 32 13.01 -3.25 9.12
C ARG A 32 12.24 -2.50 8.03
N GLY A 33 10.94 -2.31 8.20
CA GLY A 33 10.10 -1.71 7.16
C GLY A 33 8.67 -1.50 7.59
N ILE A 34 7.78 -1.44 6.61
CA ILE A 34 6.34 -1.34 6.81
C ILE A 34 5.64 -2.35 5.89
N ASP A 35 4.51 -2.87 6.33
CA ASP A 35 3.51 -3.49 5.46
C ASP A 35 2.41 -2.45 5.19
N LEU A 36 2.28 -2.03 3.94
CA LEU A 36 1.24 -1.11 3.48
C LEU A 36 0.13 -1.92 2.83
N CYS A 37 -1.07 -1.88 3.40
CA CYS A 37 -2.26 -2.49 2.81
C CYS A 37 -3.08 -1.40 2.11
N ILE A 38 -3.31 -1.56 0.81
CA ILE A 38 -4.18 -0.70 0.01
C ILE A 38 -5.51 -1.41 -0.20
N GLU A 39 -6.60 -0.70 0.09
CA GLU A 39 -7.96 -1.17 -0.13
C GLU A 39 -8.53 -0.48 -1.38
N SER A 40 -9.05 -1.27 -2.31
CA SER A 40 -9.57 -0.77 -3.58
C SER A 40 -10.89 -1.42 -3.98
N ALA A 41 -11.74 -0.66 -4.67
CA ALA A 41 -13.01 -1.11 -5.22
C ALA A 41 -13.09 -0.84 -6.73
N ALA A 42 -13.60 -1.81 -7.50
CA ALA A 42 -13.76 -1.67 -8.96
C ALA A 42 -14.99 -0.83 -9.37
N SER A 43 -15.95 -0.64 -8.46
CA SER A 43 -17.16 0.16 -8.69
C SER A 43 -17.79 0.62 -7.39
N GLN A 44 -18.66 1.62 -7.47
CA GLN A 44 -19.48 2.10 -6.35
C GLN A 44 -20.33 0.96 -5.74
N ALA A 45 -20.97 0.15 -6.60
CA ALA A 45 -21.72 -1.02 -6.15
C ALA A 45 -20.81 -2.05 -5.44
N GLY A 46 -19.55 -2.19 -5.86
CA GLY A 46 -18.56 -3.01 -5.18
C GLY A 46 -18.26 -2.51 -3.76
N LEU A 47 -18.09 -1.19 -3.60
CA LEU A 47 -17.87 -0.56 -2.30
C LEU A 47 -19.07 -0.77 -1.36
N GLU A 48 -20.30 -0.56 -1.84
CA GLU A 48 -21.53 -0.72 -1.05
C GLU A 48 -21.80 -2.16 -0.61
N ASN A 49 -21.30 -3.15 -1.37
CA ASN A 49 -21.44 -4.57 -1.07
C ASN A 49 -20.17 -5.20 -0.47
N ASP A 50 -19.27 -4.38 0.07
CA ASP A 50 -18.01 -4.80 0.73
C ASP A 50 -17.10 -5.69 -0.16
N ARG A 51 -17.16 -5.51 -1.48
CA ARG A 51 -16.27 -6.18 -2.44
C ARG A 51 -14.97 -5.40 -2.58
N ILE A 52 -14.22 -5.37 -1.48
CA ILE A 52 -12.96 -4.64 -1.37
C ILE A 52 -11.78 -5.58 -1.64
N ALA A 53 -10.95 -5.22 -2.61
CA ALA A 53 -9.67 -5.87 -2.84
C ALA A 53 -8.62 -5.28 -1.89
N ARG A 54 -7.81 -6.15 -1.30
CA ARG A 54 -6.69 -5.77 -0.43
C ARG A 54 -5.37 -6.18 -1.06
N ASP A 55 -4.50 -5.21 -1.29
CA ASP A 55 -3.17 -5.42 -1.85
C ASP A 55 -2.12 -5.00 -0.81
N HIS A 56 -1.23 -5.94 -0.46
CA HIS A 56 -0.17 -5.72 0.53
C HIS A 56 1.18 -5.44 -0.13
N PHE A 57 1.87 -4.42 0.38
CA PHE A 57 3.18 -4.00 -0.08
C PHE A 57 4.14 -3.94 1.10
N ALA A 58 5.08 -4.89 1.15
CA ALA A 58 6.20 -4.84 2.07
C ALA A 58 7.25 -3.86 1.53
N LEU A 59 7.49 -2.78 2.27
CA LEU A 59 8.43 -1.72 1.92
C LEU A 59 9.48 -1.56 3.01
N THR A 60 10.73 -1.31 2.63
CA THR A 60 11.70 -0.75 3.57
C THR A 60 11.29 0.67 3.97
N HIS A 61 11.81 1.16 5.10
CA HIS A 61 11.58 2.54 5.54
C HIS A 61 11.92 3.58 4.47
N ASN A 62 13.03 3.39 3.75
CA ASN A 62 13.43 4.30 2.68
C ASN A 62 12.46 4.26 1.48
N GLN A 63 11.98 3.07 1.10
CA GLN A 63 10.98 2.95 0.03
C GLN A 63 9.65 3.61 0.42
N ALA A 64 9.23 3.45 1.67
CA ALA A 64 8.06 4.13 2.21
C ALA A 64 8.19 5.65 2.17
N LEU A 65 9.35 6.18 2.59
CA LEU A 65 9.65 7.62 2.55
C LEU A 65 9.65 8.16 1.12
N LEU A 66 10.24 7.44 0.18
CA LEU A 66 10.24 7.82 -1.24
C LEU A 66 8.82 7.81 -1.83
N LEU A 67 8.03 6.79 -1.51
CA LEU A 67 6.63 6.71 -1.92
C LEU A 67 5.82 7.88 -1.37
N ALA A 68 5.93 8.16 -0.07
CA ALA A 68 5.23 9.28 0.56
C ALA A 68 5.61 10.62 -0.10
N ARG A 69 6.90 10.86 -0.34
CA ARG A 69 7.39 12.07 -1.01
C ARG A 69 6.84 12.19 -2.42
N TYR A 70 6.85 11.11 -3.19
CA TYR A 70 6.30 11.09 -4.54
C TYR A 70 4.81 11.45 -4.55
N LEU A 71 4.02 10.83 -3.67
CA LEU A 71 2.57 11.07 -3.58
C LEU A 71 2.28 12.54 -3.29
N LEU A 72 2.91 13.11 -2.26
CA LEU A 72 2.78 14.53 -1.90
C LEU A 72 3.08 15.46 -3.08
N GLN A 73 4.20 15.23 -3.75
CA GLN A 73 4.61 16.04 -4.91
C GLN A 73 3.61 15.91 -6.06
N SER A 74 3.15 14.70 -6.35
CA SER A 74 2.21 14.42 -7.44
C SER A 74 0.83 15.04 -7.22
N THR A 75 0.40 15.17 -5.95
CA THR A 75 -0.90 15.77 -5.58
C THR A 75 -0.80 17.26 -5.26
N GLY A 76 0.38 17.88 -5.41
CA GLY A 76 0.62 19.27 -4.99
C GLY A 76 0.49 19.50 -3.48
N GLN A 77 0.44 18.43 -2.68
CA GLN A 77 0.38 18.50 -1.23
C GLN A 77 1.79 18.73 -0.69
N ARG A 78 1.89 19.59 0.33
CA ARG A 78 3.12 19.76 1.10
C ARG A 78 2.90 19.15 2.47
N LEU A 79 3.91 18.47 2.99
CA LEU A 79 3.94 18.22 4.43
C LEU A 79 4.01 19.59 5.09
N GLU A 80 2.94 19.97 5.80
CA GLU A 80 3.07 21.07 6.75
C GLU A 80 4.24 20.73 7.67
N GLU A 81 5.14 21.68 7.88
CA GLU A 81 6.25 21.47 8.81
C GLU A 81 5.65 20.99 10.13
N PRO A 82 6.04 19.80 10.62
CA PRO A 82 5.41 19.26 11.80
C PRO A 82 5.64 20.24 12.92
N SER A 83 4.56 20.84 13.44
CA SER A 83 4.63 21.45 14.75
C SER A 83 5.19 20.36 15.66
N ARG A 84 6.30 20.65 16.35
CA ARG A 84 7.14 19.65 17.06
C ARG A 84 6.37 18.79 18.09
N GLY A 85 5.08 19.06 18.32
CA GLY A 85 4.17 18.29 19.17
C GLY A 85 3.36 17.17 18.50
N LEU A 86 3.11 17.20 17.17
CA LEU A 86 2.22 16.23 16.50
C LEU A 86 2.91 14.90 16.17
N LEU A 87 4.18 14.94 15.76
CA LEU A 87 5.00 13.73 15.58
C LEU A 87 5.13 12.92 16.89
N ARG A 88 5.20 13.60 18.05
CA ARG A 88 5.22 12.93 19.36
C ARG A 88 3.95 12.16 19.69
N ARG A 89 2.83 12.40 19.02
CA ARG A 89 1.56 11.68 19.25
C ARG A 89 1.41 10.45 18.36
N LEU A 90 1.98 10.46 17.16
CA LEU A 90 1.96 9.31 16.25
C LEU A 90 2.96 8.22 16.66
N PHE A 91 4.05 8.56 17.34
CA PHE A 91 5.04 7.60 17.86
C PHE A 91 4.86 7.20 19.33
N ARG A 92 3.73 7.51 19.99
CA ARG A 92 3.50 7.25 21.44
C ARG A 92 2.32 6.32 21.76
N ARG A 93 1.93 5.48 20.80
CA ARG A 93 1.13 4.28 21.08
C ARG A 93 1.88 3.05 20.58
N VAL A 94 3.05 2.84 21.17
CA VAL A 94 3.69 1.54 21.40
C VAL A 94 4.13 1.56 22.86
#